data_AF-A0A534C0K4-F1
#
_entry.id   AF-A0A534C0K4-F1
#
_cell.length_a   1.000
_cell.length_b   1.000
_cell.length_c   1.000
_cell.angle_alpha   90.00
_cell.angle_beta   90.00
_cell.angle_gamma   90.00
#
_symmetry.space_group_name_H-M   'P 1'
#
loop_
_entity.id
_entity.type
_entity.pdbx_description
1 polymer ?
#
loop_
_entity_poly.entity_id
_entity_poly.type
_entity_poly.pdbx_seq_one_letter_code
_entity_poly.pdbx_strand_id
1 'polypeptide(L)'
;MSRWLLALVLAAAGLPGATARDALGAIDACLAQLDRGLDVGYQRIAARCPDLTPSLTQSQWAAWLPRDWNQPESLLSADGLTELRTLLTREPASAPQGRAPRVARVAVVLATLTQPDRPHGGWWARFRQWLREALTPPPQHADPGWLRRMIADAGLSQAVLEGIVWGALLLVIALAGAVVMNELRVAGLLKGWQRAPAGALAAACPPAAVTLQDLERASPFRQPTLLLELIAARLGEQDRLPPARALTVHELTRAARLPEESDRERLSELAAACERLRFSDREPAPQTLAAALARGRELLA
;
A
#
# COMPACT_ATOMS: atom_id res chain seq x y z
N MET A 1 -37.65 -26.36 46.99
CA MET A 1 -36.18 -26.24 46.82
C MET A 1 -35.85 -25.40 45.58
N SER A 2 -36.31 -24.13 45.49
CA SER A 2 -36.13 -23.33 44.25
C SER A 2 -36.06 -21.81 44.49
N ARG A 3 -35.50 -21.38 45.64
CA ARG A 3 -35.30 -19.95 45.93
C ARG A 3 -33.84 -19.57 46.15
N TRP A 4 -32.95 -20.55 46.33
CA TRP A 4 -31.52 -20.33 46.52
C TRP A 4 -30.71 -20.35 45.21
N LEU A 5 -31.24 -20.96 44.14
CA LEU A 5 -30.55 -20.99 42.83
C LEU A 5 -30.74 -19.70 42.00
N LEU A 6 -31.78 -18.91 42.28
CA LEU A 6 -32.00 -17.62 41.62
C LEU A 6 -31.10 -16.50 42.18
N ALA A 7 -30.63 -16.63 43.42
CA ALA A 7 -29.70 -15.66 44.02
C ALA A 7 -28.25 -15.81 43.51
N LEU A 8 -27.86 -17.01 43.06
CA LEU A 8 -26.51 -17.27 42.54
C LEU A 8 -26.33 -16.86 41.07
N VAL A 9 -27.40 -16.79 40.28
CA VAL A 9 -27.34 -16.35 38.87
C VAL A 9 -27.34 -14.82 38.73
N LEU A 10 -27.87 -14.09 39.71
CA LEU A 10 -27.89 -12.62 39.72
C LEU A 10 -26.62 -11.97 40.30
N ALA A 11 -25.72 -12.73 40.92
CA ALA A 11 -24.41 -12.23 41.36
C ALA A 11 -23.33 -12.26 40.27
N ALA A 12 -23.61 -12.87 39.11
CA ALA A 12 -22.68 -12.95 37.97
C ALA A 12 -22.91 -11.85 36.91
N ALA A 13 -23.94 -11.01 37.07
CA ALA A 13 -24.26 -9.94 36.14
C ALA A 13 -23.87 -8.57 36.73
N GLY A 14 -22.67 -8.11 36.39
CA GLY A 14 -22.32 -6.69 36.44
C GLY A 14 -21.61 -6.23 37.71
N LEU A 15 -20.40 -6.74 37.97
CA LEU A 15 -19.36 -5.82 38.44
C LEU A 15 -19.09 -4.87 37.26
N PRO A 16 -19.25 -3.55 37.42
CA PRO A 16 -18.91 -2.61 36.36
C PRO A 16 -17.41 -2.76 36.09
N GLY A 17 -17.06 -3.40 34.99
CA GLY A 17 -15.69 -3.36 34.50
C GLY A 17 -15.32 -1.89 34.32
N ALA A 18 -14.21 -1.47 34.92
CA ALA A 18 -13.68 -0.12 34.79
C ALA A 18 -13.74 0.29 33.31
N THR A 19 -14.62 1.24 33.01
CA THR A 19 -14.88 1.67 31.65
C THR A 19 -13.67 2.43 31.12
N ALA A 20 -13.56 2.59 29.80
CA ALA A 20 -12.50 3.40 29.20
C ALA A 20 -12.38 4.82 29.81
N ARG A 21 -13.50 5.38 30.30
CA ARG A 21 -13.51 6.67 31.00
C ARG A 21 -12.81 6.60 32.36
N ASP A 22 -12.94 5.48 33.07
CA ASP A 22 -12.31 5.29 34.39
C ASP A 22 -10.79 5.14 34.25
N ALA A 23 -10.33 4.47 33.18
CA ALA A 23 -8.91 4.37 32.86
C ALA A 23 -8.28 5.70 32.44
N LEU A 24 -8.96 6.52 31.62
CA LEU A 24 -8.50 7.88 31.32
C LEU A 24 -8.48 8.77 32.57
N GLY A 25 -9.48 8.66 33.44
CA GLY A 25 -9.50 9.37 34.72
C GLY A 25 -8.32 8.99 35.62
N ALA A 26 -7.95 7.71 35.66
CA ALA A 26 -6.78 7.23 36.41
C ALA A 26 -5.45 7.75 35.83
N ILE A 27 -5.33 7.86 34.50
CA ILE A 27 -4.16 8.48 33.83
C ILE A 27 -4.08 9.97 34.20
N ASP A 28 -5.20 10.70 34.12
CA ASP A 28 -5.26 12.13 34.42
C ASP A 28 -4.91 12.43 35.88
N ALA A 29 -5.45 11.64 36.81
CA ALA A 29 -5.15 11.73 38.23
C ALA A 29 -3.67 11.42 38.52
N CYS A 30 -3.11 10.42 37.84
CA CYS A 30 -1.70 10.09 37.98
C CYS A 30 -0.78 11.20 37.44
N LEU A 31 -1.06 11.72 36.23
CA LEU A 31 -0.30 12.81 35.63
C LEU A 31 -0.32 14.10 36.47
N ALA A 32 -1.39 14.34 37.23
CA ALA A 32 -1.45 15.47 38.15
C ALA A 32 -0.50 15.34 39.36
N GLN A 33 -0.05 14.14 39.69
CA GLN A 33 0.80 13.85 40.85
C GLN A 33 2.27 13.56 40.49
N LEU A 34 2.55 13.20 39.24
CA LEU A 34 3.89 12.88 38.76
C LEU A 34 4.71 14.14 38.46
N ASP A 35 6.00 14.08 38.79
CA ASP A 35 7.00 15.04 38.33
C ASP A 35 7.71 14.49 37.09
N ARG A 36 7.65 15.23 35.98
CA ARG A 36 8.16 14.80 34.66
C ARG A 36 9.66 14.49 34.67
N GLY A 37 10.44 15.13 35.53
CA GLY A 37 11.90 14.93 35.57
C GLY A 37 12.36 13.84 36.52
N LEU A 38 11.53 13.46 37.50
CA LEU A 38 11.94 12.60 38.62
C LEU A 38 11.24 11.24 38.61
N ASP A 39 10.04 11.17 38.01
CA ASP A 39 9.23 9.96 38.02
C ASP A 39 9.38 9.16 36.72
N VAL A 40 10.47 8.40 36.65
CA VAL A 40 10.77 7.45 35.58
C VAL A 40 10.85 6.03 36.15
N GLY A 41 10.26 5.08 35.42
CA GLY A 41 10.24 3.66 35.75
C GLY A 41 8.92 3.24 36.40
N TYR A 42 8.44 2.05 36.04
CA TYR A 42 7.17 1.50 36.52
C TYR A 42 7.06 1.46 38.04
N GLN A 43 8.11 1.02 38.75
CA GLN A 43 8.06 0.89 40.22
C GLN A 43 7.74 2.21 40.93
N ARG A 44 8.34 3.32 40.45
CA ARG A 44 8.16 4.65 41.05
C ARG A 44 6.77 5.20 40.76
N ILE A 45 6.30 5.02 39.53
CA ILE A 45 4.96 5.43 39.11
C ILE A 45 3.89 4.59 39.82
N ALA A 46 4.06 3.27 39.93
CA ALA A 46 3.12 2.38 40.61
C ALA A 46 3.01 2.69 42.11
N ALA A 47 4.10 3.10 42.75
CA ALA A 47 4.08 3.54 44.16
C ALA A 47 3.31 4.85 44.36
N ARG A 48 3.39 5.79 43.40
CA ARG A 48 2.68 7.08 43.44
C ARG A 48 1.23 6.98 42.96
N CYS A 49 0.98 6.12 41.99
CA CYS A 49 -0.31 5.93 41.33
C CYS A 49 -0.74 4.45 41.39
N PRO A 50 -1.17 3.95 42.56
CA PRO A 50 -1.53 2.53 42.74
C PRO A 50 -2.71 2.11 41.85
N ASP A 51 -3.62 3.04 41.55
CA ASP A 51 -4.84 2.77 40.80
C ASP A 51 -4.63 2.77 39.27
N LEU A 52 -3.46 3.19 38.78
CA LEU A 52 -3.17 3.27 37.35
C LEU A 52 -3.11 1.86 36.72
N THR A 53 -2.36 0.96 37.34
CA THR A 53 -2.18 -0.41 36.83
C THR A 53 -3.49 -1.18 36.71
N PRO A 54 -4.32 -1.30 37.78
CA PRO A 54 -5.58 -2.03 37.69
C PRO A 54 -6.54 -1.38 36.69
N SER A 55 -6.64 -0.04 36.67
CA SER A 55 -7.53 0.68 35.76
C SER A 55 -7.16 0.46 34.29
N LEU A 56 -5.87 0.51 33.94
CA LEU A 56 -5.41 0.24 32.57
C LEU A 56 -5.56 -1.23 32.16
N THR A 57 -5.28 -2.16 33.06
CA THR A 57 -5.37 -3.61 32.79
C THR A 57 -6.82 -4.07 32.60
N GLN A 58 -7.77 -3.43 33.29
CA GLN A 58 -9.20 -3.71 33.15
C GLN A 58 -9.86 -2.94 32.01
N SER A 59 -9.14 -1.98 31.41
CA SER A 59 -9.65 -1.17 30.30
C SER A 59 -9.67 -1.95 28.98
N GLN A 60 -10.45 -1.42 28.03
CA GLN A 60 -10.47 -1.91 26.65
C GLN A 60 -9.12 -1.78 25.91
N TRP A 61 -8.17 -0.97 26.44
CA TRP A 61 -6.86 -0.74 25.83
C TRP A 61 -5.80 -1.73 26.30
N ALA A 62 -6.10 -2.58 27.28
CA ALA A 62 -5.16 -3.55 27.83
C ALA A 62 -4.55 -4.45 26.74
N ALA A 63 -5.32 -4.80 25.71
CA ALA A 63 -4.87 -5.61 24.59
C ALA A 63 -3.86 -4.89 23.67
N TRP A 64 -3.76 -3.57 23.74
CA TRP A 64 -2.93 -2.74 22.86
C TRP A 64 -1.69 -2.17 23.57
N LEU A 65 -1.60 -2.34 24.89
CA LEU A 65 -0.42 -1.98 25.65
C LEU A 65 0.71 -3.01 25.40
N PRO A 66 1.98 -2.57 25.35
CA PRO A 66 3.14 -3.47 25.25
C PRO A 66 3.12 -4.51 26.37
N ARG A 67 3.38 -5.79 26.13
CA ARG A 67 3.17 -6.85 27.14
C ARG A 67 3.94 -6.66 28.46
N ASP A 68 5.04 -5.93 28.41
CA ASP A 68 5.99 -5.66 29.47
C ASP A 68 5.78 -4.28 30.13
N TRP A 69 4.74 -3.53 29.76
CA TRP A 69 4.52 -2.15 30.23
C TRP A 69 4.43 -2.01 31.75
N ASN A 70 3.93 -3.05 32.44
CA ASN A 70 3.73 -3.12 33.88
C ASN A 70 4.81 -3.94 34.62
N GLN A 71 5.95 -4.19 33.97
CA GLN A 71 7.07 -4.89 34.58
C GLN A 71 8.01 -3.92 35.30
N PRO A 72 8.77 -4.38 36.32
CA PRO A 72 9.74 -3.57 37.05
C PRO A 72 10.77 -2.84 36.16
N GLU A 73 11.20 -3.50 35.08
CA GLU A 73 12.17 -3.01 34.10
C GLU A 73 11.58 -2.03 33.07
N SER A 74 10.26 -1.83 33.07
CA SER A 74 9.59 -0.91 32.14
C SER A 74 9.96 0.54 32.42
N LEU A 75 10.42 1.22 31.38
CA LEU A 75 10.71 2.66 31.36
C LEU A 75 9.43 3.51 31.22
N LEU A 76 8.37 3.14 31.95
CA LEU A 76 7.16 3.95 32.01
C LEU A 76 7.53 5.32 32.59
N SER A 77 7.15 6.40 31.89
CA SER A 77 7.45 7.78 32.29
C SER A 77 6.18 8.63 32.23
N ALA A 78 6.21 9.78 32.90
CA ALA A 78 5.15 10.78 32.82
C ALA A 78 4.92 11.25 31.36
N ASP A 79 5.98 11.35 30.56
CA ASP A 79 5.88 11.70 29.13
C ASP A 79 5.20 10.59 28.33
N GLY A 80 5.54 9.32 28.60
CA GLY A 80 4.87 8.17 27.97
C GLY A 80 3.39 8.08 28.32
N LEU A 81 3.00 8.39 29.56
CA LEU A 81 1.60 8.48 29.98
C LEU A 81 0.88 9.68 29.35
N THR A 82 1.58 10.80 29.16
CA THR A 82 1.05 11.97 28.45
C THR A 82 0.78 11.64 26.99
N GLU A 83 1.69 10.94 26.32
CA GLU A 83 1.51 10.52 24.92
C GLU A 83 0.42 9.45 24.79
N LEU A 84 0.31 8.53 25.75
CA LEU A 84 -0.81 7.60 25.78
C LEU A 84 -2.14 8.36 25.91
N ARG A 85 -2.23 9.35 26.82
CA ARG A 85 -3.42 10.19 26.97
C ARG A 85 -3.77 10.93 25.67
N THR A 86 -2.80 11.50 24.97
CA THR A 86 -3.06 12.23 23.72
C THR A 86 -3.60 11.30 22.63
N LEU A 87 -3.04 10.10 22.49
CA LEU A 87 -3.54 9.09 21.55
C LEU A 87 -4.98 8.68 21.89
N LEU A 88 -5.23 8.34 23.15
CA LEU A 88 -6.53 7.86 23.62
C LEU A 88 -7.64 8.91 23.55
N THR A 89 -7.30 10.20 23.58
CA THR A 89 -8.26 11.30 23.47
C THR A 89 -8.46 11.78 22.02
N ARG A 90 -7.44 11.67 21.16
CA ARG A 90 -7.50 12.05 19.75
C ARG A 90 -8.32 11.09 18.89
N GLU A 91 -8.25 9.79 19.15
CA GLU A 91 -8.98 8.74 18.41
C GLU A 91 -10.52 8.85 18.53
N PRO A 92 -11.13 8.99 19.73
CA PRO A 92 -12.58 9.09 19.86
C PRO A 92 -13.13 10.45 19.39
N ALA A 93 -12.34 11.52 19.50
CA ALA A 93 -12.76 12.86 19.07
C ALA A 93 -12.77 13.00 17.54
N SER A 94 -12.01 12.17 16.83
CA SER A 94 -11.81 12.29 15.38
C SER A 94 -12.47 11.18 14.58
N ALA A 95 -13.22 10.26 15.20
CA ALA A 95 -13.93 9.22 14.47
C ALA A 95 -14.89 9.88 13.46
N PRO A 96 -14.60 9.81 12.14
CA PRO A 96 -15.60 10.19 11.17
C PRO A 96 -16.78 9.24 11.42
N GLN A 97 -18.01 9.74 11.30
CA GLN A 97 -19.23 8.92 11.28
C GLN A 97 -19.31 8.08 9.98
N GLY A 98 -18.22 7.39 9.65
CA GLY A 98 -18.05 6.46 8.56
C GLY A 98 -18.31 5.05 9.06
N ARG A 99 -18.83 4.23 8.15
CA ARG A 99 -19.22 2.84 8.42
C ARG A 99 -18.04 2.05 8.98
N ALA A 100 -18.25 1.34 10.10
CA ALA A 100 -17.25 0.46 10.68
C ALA A 100 -16.69 -0.49 9.58
N PRO A 101 -15.36 -0.60 9.45
CA PRO A 101 -14.74 -1.47 8.44
C PRO A 101 -15.23 -2.90 8.65
N ARG A 102 -15.75 -3.51 7.59
CA ARG A 102 -16.26 -4.89 7.63
C ARG A 102 -15.07 -5.84 7.78
N VAL A 103 -14.77 -6.23 9.02
CA VAL A 103 -13.68 -7.14 9.41
C VAL A 103 -13.70 -8.46 8.60
N ALA A 104 -14.90 -8.90 8.18
CA ALA A 104 -15.07 -10.05 7.29
C ALA A 104 -14.36 -9.92 5.93
N ARG A 105 -14.24 -8.69 5.39
CA ARG A 105 -13.48 -8.45 4.15
C ARG A 105 -11.97 -8.37 4.40
N VAL A 106 -11.56 -8.03 5.61
CA VAL A 106 -10.14 -7.95 5.98
C VAL A 106 -9.53 -9.34 6.06
N ALA A 107 -10.24 -10.34 6.57
CA ALA A 107 -9.77 -11.74 6.54
C ALA A 107 -9.59 -12.26 5.11
N VAL A 108 -10.50 -11.91 4.20
CA VAL A 108 -10.38 -12.28 2.78
C VAL A 108 -9.19 -11.57 2.13
N VAL A 109 -9.02 -10.26 2.35
CA VAL A 109 -7.89 -9.51 1.79
C VAL A 109 -6.55 -9.95 2.39
N LEU A 110 -6.50 -10.21 3.70
CA LEU A 110 -5.32 -10.78 4.36
C LEU A 110 -5.02 -12.17 3.82
N ALA A 111 -6.02 -13.02 3.57
CA ALA A 111 -5.82 -14.31 2.92
C ALA A 111 -5.28 -14.16 1.49
N THR A 112 -5.68 -13.12 0.77
CA THR A 112 -5.10 -12.78 -0.55
C THR A 112 -3.66 -12.25 -0.45
N LEU A 113 -3.30 -11.58 0.65
CA LEU A 113 -1.95 -11.00 0.87
C LEU A 113 -0.98 -11.98 1.57
N THR A 114 -1.49 -12.95 2.33
CA THR A 114 -0.71 -14.04 2.96
C THR A 114 -0.60 -15.26 2.07
N GLN A 115 -1.22 -15.25 0.89
CA GLN A 115 -0.67 -16.03 -0.21
C GLN A 115 0.72 -15.46 -0.46
N PRO A 116 1.81 -16.22 -0.19
CA PRO A 116 3.13 -15.78 -0.60
C PRO A 116 3.00 -15.44 -2.07
N ASP A 117 3.39 -14.21 -2.45
CA ASP A 117 3.50 -13.79 -3.83
C ASP A 117 3.95 -15.02 -4.62
N ARG A 118 3.05 -15.60 -5.42
CA ARG A 118 3.49 -16.54 -6.44
C ARG A 118 4.55 -15.73 -7.14
N PRO A 119 5.83 -16.13 -7.09
CA PRO A 119 6.88 -15.33 -7.67
C PRO A 119 6.37 -15.06 -9.07
N HIS A 120 6.18 -13.79 -9.41
CA HIS A 120 5.85 -13.39 -10.77
C HIS A 120 7.03 -13.91 -11.54
N GLY A 121 6.87 -15.13 -12.08
CA GLY A 121 7.96 -15.85 -12.67
C GLY A 121 8.47 -14.94 -13.74
N GLY A 122 9.71 -14.47 -13.59
CA GLY A 122 10.39 -13.74 -14.65
C GLY A 122 10.17 -14.49 -15.96
N TRP A 123 10.21 -13.78 -17.08
CA TRP A 123 9.99 -14.39 -18.39
C TRP A 123 10.76 -15.71 -18.57
N TRP A 124 11.94 -15.81 -17.97
CA TRP A 124 12.72 -17.03 -17.82
C TRP A 124 12.03 -18.20 -17.11
N ALA A 125 11.33 -17.99 -16.00
CA ALA A 125 10.58 -19.03 -15.30
C ALA A 125 9.39 -19.52 -16.13
N ARG A 126 8.71 -18.62 -16.85
CA ARG A 126 7.62 -18.97 -17.79
C ARG A 126 8.16 -19.73 -19.00
N PHE A 127 9.30 -19.33 -19.53
CA PHE A 127 9.99 -20.06 -20.59
C PHE A 127 10.44 -21.44 -20.11
N ARG A 128 11.03 -21.55 -18.91
CA ARG A 128 11.48 -22.82 -18.35
C ARG A 128 10.31 -23.75 -18.03
N GLN A 129 9.16 -23.19 -17.69
CA GLN A 129 7.91 -23.93 -17.53
C GLN A 129 7.36 -24.40 -18.88
N TRP A 130 7.30 -23.52 -19.89
CA TRP A 130 6.90 -23.88 -21.25
C TRP A 130 7.82 -24.94 -21.86
N LEU A 131 9.14 -24.82 -21.70
CA LEU A 131 10.12 -25.79 -22.18
C LEU A 131 9.91 -27.15 -21.50
N ARG A 132 9.61 -27.13 -20.19
CA ARG A 132 9.33 -28.35 -19.44
C ARG A 132 8.05 -28.99 -19.93
N GLU A 133 6.99 -28.21 -20.15
CA GLU A 133 5.70 -28.70 -20.68
C GLU A 133 5.84 -29.20 -22.13
N ALA A 134 6.62 -28.53 -22.98
CA ALA A 134 6.85 -28.92 -24.37
C ALA A 134 7.75 -30.14 -24.53
N LEU A 135 8.72 -30.34 -23.62
CA LEU A 135 9.59 -31.51 -23.59
C LEU A 135 8.98 -32.67 -22.79
N THR A 136 7.91 -32.44 -22.03
CA THR A 136 7.20 -33.52 -21.33
C THR A 136 6.39 -34.28 -22.37
N PRO A 137 6.71 -35.55 -22.65
CA PRO A 137 5.93 -36.33 -23.61
C PRO A 137 4.48 -36.43 -23.11
N PRO A 138 3.48 -36.19 -23.96
CA PRO A 138 2.09 -36.40 -23.58
C PRO A 138 1.91 -37.85 -23.11
N PRO A 139 1.07 -38.11 -22.09
CA PRO A 139 0.85 -39.46 -21.60
C PRO A 139 0.38 -40.34 -22.76
N GLN A 140 1.10 -41.43 -22.99
CA GLN A 140 0.86 -42.41 -24.04
C GLN A 140 -0.56 -42.98 -23.91
N HIS A 141 -1.56 -42.29 -24.47
CA HIS A 141 -2.79 -42.91 -24.88
C HIS A 141 -2.54 -43.46 -26.28
N ALA A 142 -2.47 -44.78 -26.31
CA ALA A 142 -2.29 -45.58 -27.50
C ALA A 142 -3.43 -45.29 -28.50
N ASP A 143 -3.13 -44.48 -29.52
CA ASP A 143 -3.73 -44.64 -30.84
C ASP A 143 -2.82 -44.05 -31.92
N PRO A 144 -1.99 -44.87 -32.59
CA PRO A 144 -1.18 -44.45 -33.73
C PRO A 144 -2.05 -44.46 -35.01
N GLY A 145 -3.15 -43.70 -35.04
CA GLY A 145 -4.24 -44.01 -35.98
C GLY A 145 -4.29 -43.16 -37.24
N TRP A 146 -4.27 -41.83 -37.11
CA TRP A 146 -4.81 -40.96 -38.16
C TRP A 146 -3.78 -40.02 -38.79
N LEU A 147 -2.98 -39.33 -37.98
CA LEU A 147 -1.94 -38.41 -38.48
C LEU A 147 -0.83 -39.13 -39.26
N ARG A 148 -0.44 -40.32 -38.79
CA ARG A 148 0.59 -41.13 -39.45
C ARG A 148 0.12 -41.71 -40.80
N ARG A 149 -1.20 -41.93 -40.96
CA ARG A 149 -1.80 -42.34 -42.25
C ARG A 149 -1.84 -41.17 -43.24
N MET A 150 -2.27 -39.98 -42.80
CA MET A 150 -2.24 -38.80 -43.68
C MET A 150 -0.83 -38.41 -44.12
N ILE A 151 0.17 -38.51 -43.24
CA ILE A 151 1.56 -38.16 -43.58
C ILE A 151 2.19 -39.22 -44.51
N ALA A 152 1.81 -40.49 -44.37
CA ALA A 152 2.27 -41.56 -45.25
C ALA A 152 1.65 -41.44 -46.66
N ASP A 153 0.38 -41.04 -46.75
CA ASP A 153 -0.32 -40.85 -48.03
C ASP A 153 0.11 -39.56 -48.76
N ALA A 154 0.64 -38.57 -48.04
CA ALA A 154 1.00 -37.27 -48.60
C ALA A 154 2.37 -37.23 -49.30
N GLY A 155 3.17 -38.30 -49.27
CA GLY A 155 4.44 -38.40 -50.03
C GLY A 155 5.30 -37.14 -49.93
N LEU A 156 5.43 -36.57 -48.72
CA LEU A 156 6.08 -35.27 -48.52
C LEU A 156 7.56 -35.39 -48.90
N SER A 157 7.93 -34.70 -49.98
CA SER A 157 9.31 -34.58 -50.46
C SER A 157 10.24 -34.26 -49.30
N GLN A 158 11.36 -34.98 -49.23
CA GLN A 158 12.37 -34.84 -48.17
C GLN A 158 12.82 -33.38 -47.98
N ALA A 159 12.77 -32.56 -49.04
CA ALA A 159 13.04 -31.13 -49.00
C ALA A 159 12.02 -30.31 -48.18
N VAL A 160 10.75 -30.71 -48.14
CA VAL A 160 9.70 -30.03 -47.35
C VAL A 160 9.87 -30.37 -45.88
N LEU A 161 10.18 -31.63 -45.55
CA LEU A 161 10.46 -32.05 -44.18
C LEU A 161 11.70 -31.34 -43.63
N GLU A 162 12.76 -31.27 -44.44
CA GLU A 162 14.00 -30.57 -44.13
C GLU A 162 13.75 -29.06 -43.96
N GLY A 163 12.93 -28.44 -44.82
CA GLY A 163 12.53 -27.04 -44.67
C GLY A 163 11.77 -26.74 -43.38
N ILE A 164 10.87 -27.63 -42.94
CA ILE A 164 10.14 -27.48 -41.68
C ILE A 164 11.11 -27.58 -40.49
N VAL A 165 12.06 -28.52 -40.52
CA VAL A 165 13.05 -28.70 -39.45
C VAL A 165 13.97 -27.49 -39.36
N TRP A 166 14.51 -27.02 -40.48
CA TRP A 166 15.36 -25.83 -40.50
C TRP A 166 14.58 -24.57 -40.11
N GLY A 167 13.33 -24.43 -40.56
CA GLY A 167 12.46 -23.32 -40.17
C GLY A 167 12.16 -23.31 -38.66
N ALA A 168 11.85 -24.47 -38.08
CA ALA A 168 11.63 -24.60 -36.65
C ALA A 168 12.90 -24.31 -35.84
N LEU A 169 14.07 -24.78 -36.30
CA LEU A 169 15.35 -24.51 -35.65
C LEU A 169 15.68 -23.01 -35.65
N LEU A 170 15.47 -22.34 -36.80
CA LEU A 170 15.73 -20.91 -36.95
C LEU A 170 14.78 -20.08 -36.06
N LEU A 171 13.51 -20.50 -35.97
CA LEU A 171 12.54 -19.90 -35.06
C LEU A 171 12.96 -20.04 -33.59
N VAL A 172 13.43 -21.22 -33.19
CA VAL A 172 13.92 -21.47 -31.81
C VAL A 172 15.13 -20.58 -31.50
N ILE A 173 16.09 -20.47 -32.43
CA ILE A 173 17.26 -19.60 -32.28
C ILE A 173 16.83 -18.13 -32.14
N ALA A 174 15.87 -17.68 -32.95
CA ALA A 174 15.34 -16.31 -32.89
C ALA A 174 14.63 -16.03 -31.55
N LEU A 175 13.82 -16.95 -31.06
CA LEU A 175 13.15 -16.85 -29.76
C LEU A 175 14.16 -16.82 -28.61
N ALA A 176 15.18 -17.69 -28.63
CA ALA A 176 16.24 -17.69 -27.63
C ALA A 176 17.01 -16.35 -27.62
N GLY A 177 17.35 -15.82 -28.80
CA GLY A 177 17.96 -14.50 -28.94
C GLY A 177 17.08 -13.37 -28.39
N ALA A 178 15.78 -13.40 -28.68
CA ALA A 178 14.82 -12.42 -28.18
C ALA A 178 14.71 -12.45 -26.64
N VAL A 179 14.71 -13.63 -26.03
CA VAL A 179 14.70 -13.80 -24.56
C VAL A 179 15.97 -13.22 -23.95
N VAL A 180 17.15 -13.54 -24.51
CA VAL A 180 18.44 -13.02 -24.03
C VAL A 180 18.51 -11.50 -24.17
N MET A 181 18.09 -10.94 -25.30
CA MET A 181 18.07 -9.48 -25.50
C MET A 181 17.10 -8.78 -24.54
N ASN A 182 15.94 -9.38 -24.25
CA ASN A 182 14.99 -8.83 -23.30
C ASN A 182 15.57 -8.82 -21.87
N GLU A 183 16.21 -9.91 -21.44
CA GLU A 183 16.85 -9.99 -20.12
C GLU A 183 18.02 -9.00 -20.00
N LEU A 184 18.85 -8.84 -21.04
CA LEU A 184 19.93 -7.85 -21.06
C LEU A 184 19.42 -6.40 -21.02
N ARG A 185 18.25 -6.12 -21.61
CA ARG A 185 17.60 -4.82 -21.58
C ARG A 185 17.01 -4.52 -20.20
N VAL A 186 16.39 -5.51 -19.56
CA VAL A 186 15.78 -5.38 -18.23
C VAL A 186 16.83 -5.34 -17.12
N ALA A 187 17.91 -6.11 -17.25
CA ALA A 187 19.02 -6.13 -16.30
C ALA A 187 19.94 -4.89 -16.40
N GLY A 188 19.68 -3.97 -17.35
CA GLY A 188 20.44 -2.73 -17.48
C GLY A 188 21.90 -2.89 -17.92
N LEU A 189 22.35 -4.12 -18.24
CA LEU A 189 23.73 -4.42 -18.62
C LEU A 189 24.11 -3.83 -20.00
N LEU A 190 23.13 -3.62 -20.89
CA LEU A 190 23.34 -2.92 -22.16
C LEU A 190 23.53 -1.39 -21.99
N LYS A 191 23.20 -0.82 -20.82
CA LYS A 191 23.42 0.61 -20.53
C LYS A 191 24.86 0.94 -20.11
N GLY A 192 25.70 -0.07 -19.84
CA GLY A 192 27.09 0.14 -19.42
C GLY A 192 28.06 0.54 -20.54
N TRP A 193 27.70 0.28 -21.81
CA TRP A 193 28.58 0.55 -22.96
C TRP A 193 28.29 1.88 -23.69
N GLN A 194 27.19 2.56 -23.35
CA GLN A 194 26.88 3.89 -23.87
C GLN A 194 27.12 4.93 -22.78
N ARG A 195 28.39 5.17 -22.48
CA ARG A 195 28.84 6.36 -21.75
C ARG A 195 29.10 7.48 -22.78
N ALA A 196 28.03 8.16 -23.19
CA ALA A 196 28.02 9.44 -23.90
C ALA A 196 26.62 10.08 -23.76
N PRO A 197 26.50 11.41 -23.86
CA PRO A 197 25.89 12.24 -22.83
C PRO A 197 24.36 12.28 -22.85
N ALA A 198 23.83 12.74 -21.72
CA ALA A 198 22.45 13.12 -21.46
C ALA A 198 21.68 13.57 -22.71
N GLY A 199 20.62 12.86 -23.04
CA GLY A 199 19.71 13.26 -24.09
C GLY A 199 18.95 12.09 -24.69
N ALA A 200 17.69 11.98 -24.29
CA ALA A 200 16.61 11.35 -25.03
C ALA A 200 16.45 9.80 -24.96
N LEU A 201 15.17 9.45 -24.75
CA LEU A 201 14.50 8.19 -25.08
C LEU A 201 14.49 7.08 -24.03
N ALA A 202 13.88 7.39 -22.88
CA ALA A 202 12.77 6.55 -22.43
C ALA A 202 11.48 7.15 -22.99
N ALA A 203 11.12 6.76 -24.21
CA ALA A 203 9.74 6.85 -24.67
C ALA A 203 8.92 5.83 -23.87
N ALA A 204 8.61 6.18 -22.61
CA ALA A 204 7.26 5.92 -22.14
C ALA A 204 6.36 6.65 -23.14
N CYS A 205 5.35 5.97 -23.68
CA CYS A 205 4.28 6.65 -24.38
C CYS A 205 3.89 7.85 -23.50
N PRO A 206 4.10 9.11 -23.94
CA PRO A 206 3.69 10.22 -23.11
C PRO A 206 2.20 10.02 -22.91
N PRO A 207 1.67 9.94 -21.67
CA PRO A 207 0.24 10.17 -21.50
C PRO A 207 0.00 11.49 -22.24
N ALA A 208 -0.91 11.48 -23.22
CA ALA A 208 -1.16 12.63 -24.08
C ALA A 208 -1.02 13.91 -23.26
N ALA A 209 -0.01 14.72 -23.59
CA ALA A 209 0.49 15.77 -22.69
C ALA A 209 -0.72 16.56 -22.19
N VAL A 210 -1.07 16.38 -20.92
CA VAL A 210 -2.28 16.97 -20.35
C VAL A 210 -2.10 18.47 -20.51
N THR A 211 -3.01 19.12 -21.23
CA THR A 211 -2.93 20.56 -21.47
C THR A 211 -3.84 21.31 -20.50
N LEU A 212 -3.57 22.60 -20.29
CA LEU A 212 -4.50 23.50 -19.59
C LEU A 212 -5.90 23.50 -20.22
N GLN A 213 -5.99 23.26 -21.54
CA GLN A 213 -7.26 23.17 -22.25
C GLN A 213 -8.05 21.89 -21.92
N ASP A 214 -7.36 20.79 -21.60
CA ASP A 214 -8.00 19.54 -21.12
C ASP A 214 -8.55 19.71 -19.71
N LEU A 215 -7.90 20.54 -18.88
CA LEU A 215 -8.39 20.89 -17.55
C LEU A 215 -9.72 21.68 -17.63
N GLU A 216 -9.84 22.62 -18.56
CA GLU A 216 -11.05 23.44 -18.72
C GLU A 216 -12.26 22.64 -19.23
N ARG A 217 -12.02 21.63 -20.06
CA ARG A 217 -13.08 20.77 -20.62
C ARG A 217 -13.43 19.57 -19.75
N ALA A 218 -12.61 19.25 -18.75
CA ALA A 218 -12.81 18.10 -17.89
C ALA A 218 -13.98 18.30 -16.93
N SER A 219 -14.64 17.19 -16.57
CA SER A 219 -15.67 17.19 -15.52
C SER A 219 -15.08 17.69 -14.20
N PRO A 220 -15.88 18.37 -13.34
CA PRO A 220 -15.39 18.97 -12.09
C PRO A 220 -14.62 17.99 -11.19
N PHE A 221 -15.00 16.71 -11.21
CA PHE A 221 -14.37 15.64 -10.44
C PHE A 221 -13.07 15.11 -11.05
N ARG A 222 -12.81 15.36 -12.34
CA ARG A 222 -11.58 14.94 -13.03
C ARG A 222 -10.53 16.06 -13.06
N GLN A 223 -10.95 17.31 -12.89
CA GLN A 223 -10.07 18.48 -12.89
C GLN A 223 -8.92 18.40 -11.87
N PRO A 224 -9.12 17.97 -10.60
CA PRO A 224 -8.04 17.95 -9.62
C PRO A 224 -6.93 16.96 -9.99
N THR A 225 -7.31 15.79 -10.52
CA THR A 225 -6.36 14.78 -10.98
C THR A 225 -5.53 15.28 -12.16
N LEU A 226 -6.18 15.91 -13.15
CA LEU A 226 -5.48 16.47 -14.31
C LEU A 226 -4.55 17.63 -13.91
N LEU A 227 -4.97 18.46 -12.96
CA LEU A 227 -4.14 19.53 -12.41
C LEU A 227 -2.91 18.96 -11.68
N LEU A 228 -3.08 17.89 -10.91
CA LEU A 228 -1.97 17.22 -10.23
C LEU A 228 -0.99 16.57 -11.23
N GLU A 229 -1.50 15.96 -12.30
CA GLU A 229 -0.67 15.39 -13.39
C GLU A 229 0.14 16.49 -14.10
N LEU A 230 -0.48 17.63 -14.38
CA LEU A 230 0.18 18.82 -14.94
C LEU A 230 1.31 19.33 -14.04
N ILE A 231 1.05 19.48 -12.75
CA ILE A 231 2.06 19.94 -11.77
C ILE A 231 3.19 18.92 -11.64
N ALA A 232 2.87 17.62 -11.58
CA ALA A 232 3.87 16.56 -11.50
C ALA A 232 4.78 16.54 -12.75
N ALA A 233 4.20 16.73 -13.94
CA ALA A 233 4.96 16.84 -15.17
C ALA A 233 5.90 18.06 -15.17
N ARG A 234 5.41 19.24 -14.77
CA ARG A 234 6.22 20.46 -14.65
C ARG A 234 7.35 20.34 -13.64
N LEU A 235 7.08 19.76 -12.47
CA LEU A 235 8.10 19.53 -11.45
C LEU A 235 9.14 18.49 -11.90
N GLY A 236 8.72 17.51 -12.71
CA GLY A 236 9.62 16.57 -13.38
C GLY A 236 10.52 17.26 -14.42
N GLU A 237 9.97 18.13 -15.26
CA GLU A 237 10.74 18.94 -16.23
C GLU A 237 11.79 19.84 -15.56
N GLN A 238 11.49 20.32 -14.35
CA GLN A 238 12.39 21.18 -13.57
C GLN A 238 13.41 20.39 -12.70
N ASP A 239 13.48 19.06 -12.80
CA ASP A 239 14.29 18.19 -11.91
C ASP A 239 13.99 18.36 -10.40
N ARG A 240 12.79 18.85 -10.08
CA ARG A 240 12.29 19.10 -8.71
C ARG A 240 11.57 17.90 -8.12
N LEU A 241 11.29 16.89 -8.94
CA LEU A 241 10.85 15.56 -8.51
C LEU A 241 11.89 14.51 -8.91
N PRO A 242 12.11 13.47 -8.09
CA PRO A 242 12.99 12.36 -8.46
C PRO A 242 12.44 11.63 -9.71
N PRO A 243 13.33 11.09 -10.57
CA PRO A 243 12.91 10.53 -11.85
C PRO A 243 11.99 9.31 -11.71
N ALA A 244 11.03 9.24 -12.65
CA ALA A 244 10.03 8.20 -12.91
C ALA A 244 10.01 7.00 -11.92
N ARG A 245 9.43 7.25 -10.75
CA ARG A 245 8.84 6.23 -9.88
C ARG A 245 7.33 6.47 -9.87
N ALA A 246 6.54 5.40 -9.71
CA ALA A 246 5.11 5.53 -9.44
C ALA A 246 4.94 6.09 -8.02
N LEU A 247 5.03 7.41 -7.87
CA LEU A 247 4.86 8.09 -6.59
C LEU A 247 3.37 8.07 -6.23
N THR A 248 3.07 7.63 -5.01
CA THR A 248 1.77 7.90 -4.41
C THR A 248 1.58 9.40 -4.18
N VAL A 249 0.34 9.85 -4.00
CA VAL A 249 0.02 11.27 -3.78
C VAL A 249 0.78 11.84 -2.57
N HIS A 250 0.91 11.04 -1.49
CA HIS A 250 1.69 11.40 -0.30
C HIS A 250 3.22 11.39 -0.53
N GLU A 251 3.72 10.50 -1.37
CA GLU A 251 5.16 10.51 -1.74
C GLU A 251 5.49 11.67 -2.66
N LEU A 252 4.56 12.08 -3.52
CA LEU A 252 4.71 13.23 -4.41
C LEU A 252 4.85 14.52 -3.61
N THR A 253 3.98 14.77 -2.63
CA THR A 253 4.06 15.98 -1.79
C THR A 253 5.36 16.03 -0.98
N ARG A 254 5.84 14.87 -0.51
CA ARG A 254 7.10 14.77 0.25
C ARG A 254 8.34 14.90 -0.62
N ALA A 255 8.31 14.35 -1.83
CA ALA A 255 9.45 14.33 -2.73
C ALA A 255 9.59 15.60 -3.58
N ALA A 256 8.50 16.37 -3.72
CA ALA A 256 8.50 17.64 -4.46
C ALA A 256 9.37 18.68 -3.74
N ARG A 257 10.44 19.12 -4.42
CA ARG A 257 11.31 20.19 -3.91
C ARG A 257 10.74 21.55 -4.26
N LEU A 258 9.78 22.05 -3.49
CA LEU A 258 9.17 23.39 -3.65
C LEU A 258 9.95 24.48 -2.89
N PRO A 259 9.96 25.74 -3.36
CA PRO A 259 10.84 26.78 -2.82
C PRO A 259 10.21 27.47 -1.59
N GLU A 260 8.90 27.66 -1.61
CA GLU A 260 8.13 28.28 -0.54
C GLU A 260 7.31 27.22 0.23
N GLU A 261 7.10 27.47 1.53
CA GLU A 261 6.23 26.63 2.37
C GLU A 261 4.76 26.71 1.91
N SER A 262 4.32 27.91 1.50
CA SER A 262 3.01 28.17 0.89
C SER A 262 2.72 27.23 -0.29
N ASP A 263 3.72 26.96 -1.13
CA ASP A 263 3.58 26.06 -2.27
C ASP A 263 3.43 24.60 -1.85
N ARG A 264 4.12 24.18 -0.77
CA ARG A 264 3.96 22.84 -0.21
C ARG A 264 2.56 22.65 0.35
N GLU A 265 2.04 23.65 1.05
CA GLU A 265 0.67 23.64 1.57
C GLU A 265 -0.35 23.52 0.43
N ARG A 266 -0.24 24.37 -0.60
CA ARG A 266 -1.10 24.31 -1.81
C ARG A 266 -1.07 22.93 -2.47
N LEU A 267 0.11 22.33 -2.61
CA LEU A 267 0.27 21.01 -3.23
C LEU A 267 -0.36 19.93 -2.33
N SER A 268 -0.20 20.03 -1.01
CA SER A 268 -0.78 19.09 -0.04
C SER A 268 -2.32 19.15 -0.02
N GLU A 269 -2.91 20.34 -0.18
CA GLU A 269 -4.36 20.53 -0.23
C GLU A 269 -4.96 19.94 -1.50
N LEU A 270 -4.31 20.14 -2.65
CA LEU A 270 -4.71 19.53 -3.92
C LEU A 270 -4.58 18.00 -3.89
N ALA A 271 -3.48 17.50 -3.34
CA ALA A 271 -3.23 16.08 -3.10
C ALA A 271 -4.35 15.45 -2.25
N ALA A 272 -4.69 16.07 -1.12
CA ALA A 272 -5.75 15.60 -0.23
C ALA A 272 -7.14 15.66 -0.91
N ALA A 273 -7.40 16.62 -1.80
CA ALA A 273 -8.63 16.64 -2.59
C ALA A 273 -8.71 15.45 -3.57
N CYS A 274 -7.60 15.12 -4.24
CA CYS A 274 -7.52 13.96 -5.14
C CYS A 274 -7.72 12.63 -4.39
N GLU A 275 -7.11 12.48 -3.21
CA GLU A 275 -7.28 11.28 -2.38
C GLU A 275 -8.72 11.12 -1.90
N ARG A 276 -9.37 12.21 -1.48
CA ARG A 276 -10.79 12.18 -1.09
C ARG A 276 -11.68 11.76 -2.26
N LEU A 277 -11.47 12.32 -3.45
CA LEU A 277 -12.24 11.89 -4.63
C LEU A 277 -12.05 10.41 -4.97
N ARG A 278 -10.85 9.86 -4.75
CA ARG A 278 -10.52 8.48 -5.12
C ARG A 278 -10.95 7.44 -4.08
N PHE A 279 -10.82 7.76 -2.80
CA PHE A 279 -10.93 6.79 -1.71
C PHE A 279 -12.08 7.05 -0.73
N SER A 280 -12.76 8.20 -0.81
CA SER A 280 -13.88 8.47 0.09
C SER A 280 -15.23 8.06 -0.51
N ASP A 281 -16.08 7.47 0.32
CA ASP A 281 -17.46 7.12 -0.04
C ASP A 281 -18.41 8.34 -0.06
N ARG A 282 -17.92 9.52 0.34
CA ARG A 282 -18.68 10.77 0.38
C ARG A 282 -18.13 11.74 -0.65
N GLU A 283 -18.97 12.14 -1.59
CA GLU A 283 -18.59 13.12 -2.59
C GLU A 283 -18.19 14.44 -1.91
N PRO A 284 -16.98 14.96 -2.15
CA PRO A 284 -16.52 16.18 -1.50
C PRO A 284 -17.36 17.38 -1.95
N ALA A 285 -17.59 18.32 -1.03
CA ALA A 285 -18.41 19.49 -1.31
C ALA A 285 -17.80 20.29 -2.49
N PRO A 286 -18.58 20.69 -3.51
CA PRO A 286 -18.06 21.36 -4.71
C PRO A 286 -17.24 22.63 -4.40
N GLN A 287 -17.59 23.35 -3.34
CA GLN A 287 -16.86 24.55 -2.87
C GLN A 287 -15.45 24.22 -2.38
N THR A 288 -15.28 23.09 -1.67
CA THR A 288 -13.97 22.64 -1.20
C THR A 288 -13.08 22.19 -2.35
N LEU A 289 -13.69 21.60 -3.39
CA LEU A 289 -12.98 21.19 -4.60
C LEU A 289 -12.53 22.40 -5.42
N ALA A 290 -13.41 23.39 -5.59
CA ALA A 290 -13.10 24.64 -6.29
C ALA A 290 -11.99 25.43 -5.59
N ALA A 291 -11.99 25.48 -4.25
CA ALA A 291 -10.93 26.13 -3.48
C ALA A 291 -9.58 25.43 -3.65
N ALA A 292 -9.54 24.09 -3.58
CA ALA A 292 -8.33 23.31 -3.80
C ALA A 292 -7.80 23.45 -5.24
N LEU A 293 -8.70 23.53 -6.23
CA LEU A 293 -8.33 23.79 -7.63
C LEU A 293 -7.76 25.20 -7.83
N ALA A 294 -8.36 26.23 -7.23
CA ALA A 294 -7.88 27.59 -7.31
C ALA A 294 -6.45 27.71 -6.73
N ARG A 295 -6.24 27.16 -5.53
CA ARG A 295 -4.92 27.13 -4.88
C ARG A 295 -3.90 26.28 -5.64
N GLY A 296 -4.32 25.16 -6.21
CA GLY A 296 -3.45 24.33 -7.05
C GLY A 296 -3.02 25.02 -8.34
N ARG A 297 -3.87 25.88 -8.93
CA ARG A 297 -3.52 26.67 -10.13
C ARG A 297 -2.45 27.72 -9.85
N GLU A 298 -2.36 28.23 -8.63
CA GLU A 298 -1.29 29.15 -8.22
C GLU A 298 0.10 28.50 -8.33
N LEU A 299 0.21 27.17 -8.28
CA LEU A 299 1.48 26.44 -8.47
C LEU A 299 1.94 26.37 -9.93
N LEU A 300 1.07 26.73 -10.88
CA LEU A 300 1.39 26.77 -12.31
C LEU A 300 1.73 28.19 -12.80
N ALA A 301 1.53 29.21 -11.96
CA ALA A 301 1.86 30.61 -12.25
C ALA A 301 3.33 30.90 -11.99
#